data_AF-A0A7X9AXP5-F1
#
_entry.id   AF-A0A7X9AXP5-F1
#
_cell.length_a   1.000
_cell.length_b   1.000
_cell.length_c   1.000
_cell.angle_alpha   90.00
_cell.angle_beta   90.00
_cell.angle_gamma   90.00
#
_symmetry.space_group_name_H-M   'P 1'
#
loop_
_entity.id
_entity.type
_entity.pdbx_description
1 polymer ?
#
loop_
_entity_poly.entity_id
_entity_poly.type
_entity_poly.pdbx_seq_one_letter_code
_entity_poly.pdbx_strand_id
1 'polypeptide(L)' 'MKPAKIRELTDAELNLEIERCKKEIFDLRLKLQTNQKTNSANIGLLRKDIARLETEKTARRKAAK' A
#
# COMPACT_ATOMS: atom_id res chain seq x y z
N MET A 1 -4.43 4.20 -5.29
CA MET A 1 -3.44 5.18 -5.82
C MET A 1 -3.44 5.23 -7.35
N LYS A 2 -3.33 6.42 -7.94
CA LYS A 2 -3.05 6.59 -9.38
C LYS A 2 -1.54 6.37 -9.63
N PRO A 3 -1.13 5.71 -10.72
CA PRO A 3 0.28 5.40 -11.00
C PRO A 3 1.18 6.64 -11.11
N ALA A 4 0.63 7.78 -11.54
CA ALA A 4 1.37 9.05 -11.62
C ALA A 4 1.92 9.50 -10.26
N LYS A 5 1.10 9.42 -9.19
CA LYS A 5 1.54 9.80 -7.83
C LYS A 5 2.58 8.86 -7.25
N ILE A 6 2.64 7.61 -7.71
CA ILE A 6 3.61 6.62 -7.19
C ILE A 6 5.01 6.90 -7.76
N ARG A 7 5.10 7.42 -8.99
CA ARG A 7 6.38 7.75 -9.63
C ARG A 7 7.03 9.01 -9.08
N GLU A 8 6.23 9.95 -8.59
CA GLU A 8 6.69 11.21 -8.00
C GLU A 8 7.27 11.02 -6.59
N LEU A 9 6.94 9.93 -5.89
CA LEU A 9 7.42 9.65 -4.54
C LEU A 9 8.89 9.22 -4.54
N THR A 10 9.65 9.71 -3.57
CA THR A 10 11.01 9.25 -3.30
C THR A 10 11.03 7.82 -2.75
N ASP A 11 12.16 7.11 -2.85
CA ASP A 11 12.27 5.73 -2.34
C ASP A 11 11.99 5.63 -0.82
N ALA A 12 12.27 6.69 -0.07
CA ALA A 12 11.96 6.78 1.35
C ALA A 12 10.45 6.88 1.61
N GLU A 13 9.75 7.75 0.86
CA GLU A 13 8.30 7.91 0.97
C GLU A 13 7.54 6.66 0.51
N LEU A 14 8.04 5.96 -0.51
CA LEU A 14 7.53 4.67 -0.96
C LEU A 14 7.52 3.63 0.15
N ASN A 15 8.63 3.50 0.90
CA ASN A 15 8.71 2.57 2.02
C ASN A 15 7.80 2.99 3.18
N LEU A 16 7.73 4.29 3.47
CA LEU A 16 6.86 4.82 4.53
C LEU A 16 5.38 4.52 4.24
N GLU A 17 4.95 4.73 3.00
CA GLU A 17 3.56 4.50 2.61
C GLU A 17 3.21 3.00 2.59
N ILE A 18 4.14 2.13 2.22
CA ILE A 18 3.97 0.66 2.36
C ILE A 18 3.71 0.29 3.83
N GLU A 19 4.52 0.81 4.76
CA GLU A 19 4.36 0.52 6.19
C GLU A 19 3.05 1.07 6.75
N ARG A 20 2.64 2.26 6.31
CA ARG A 20 1.35 2.86 6.65
C ARG A 20 0.18 2.00 6.16
N CYS A 21 0.17 1.60 4.88
CA CYS A 21 -0.87 0.75 4.32
C CYS A 21 -0.95 -0.62 5.01
N LYS A 22 0.18 -1.20 5.43
CA LYS A 22 0.20 -2.45 6.21
C LYS A 22 -0.44 -2.29 7.58
N LYS A 23 -0.14 -1.20 8.31
CA LYS A 23 -0.79 -0.88 9.60
C LYS A 23 -2.29 -0.68 9.43
N GLU A 24 -2.70 0.03 8.40
CA GLU A 24 -4.12 0.27 8.13
C GLU A 24 -4.88 -1.03 7.80
N ILE A 25 -4.25 -1.97 7.06
CA ILE A 25 -4.82 -3.31 6.85
C ILE A 25 -4.93 -4.08 8.17
N PHE A 26 -3.93 -3.98 9.06
CA PHE A 26 -3.96 -4.62 10.37
C PHE A 26 -5.13 -4.09 11.22
N ASP A 27 -5.29 -2.77 11.29
CA ASP A 27 -6.39 -2.14 12.01
C ASP A 27 -7.76 -2.50 11.42
N LEU A 28 -7.88 -2.57 10.09
CA LEU A 28 -9.11 -2.99 9.42
C LEU A 28 -9.44 -4.47 9.70
N ARG A 29 -8.44 -5.35 9.76
CA ARG A 29 -8.64 -6.76 10.15
C ARG A 29 -9.06 -6.88 11.62
N LEU A 30 -8.44 -6.10 12.51
CA LEU A 30 -8.80 -6.10 13.92
C LEU A 30 -10.24 -5.63 14.12
N LYS A 31 -10.65 -4.55 13.43
CA LYS A 31 -12.04 -4.05 13.46
C LYS A 31 -13.03 -5.06 12.88
N LEU A 32 -12.64 -5.78 11.83
CA LEU A 32 -13.45 -6.86 11.26
C LEU A 32 -13.68 -7.99 12.27
N GLN A 33 -12.65 -8.37 13.04
CA GLN A 33 -12.79 -9.36 14.12
C GLN A 33 -13.73 -8.89 15.24
N THR A 34 -13.76 -7.59 15.54
CA THR A 34 -14.71 -7.02 16.52
C THR A 34 -16.14 -6.88 16.01
N ASN A 35 -16.46 -7.41 14.81
CA ASN A 35 -17.77 -7.31 14.15
C ASN A 35 -18.33 -5.87 14.05
N GLN A 36 -17.45 -4.87 14.07
CA GLN A 36 -17.84 -3.50 13.77
C GLN A 36 -18.08 -3.38 12.26
N LYS A 37 -19.17 -2.69 11.87
CA LYS A 37 -19.49 -2.41 10.46
C LYS A 37 -18.31 -1.65 9.83
N THR A 38 -17.45 -2.40 9.13
CA THR A 38 -16.27 -1.85 8.45
C THR A 38 -16.34 -2.17 6.97
N ASN A 39 -15.84 -1.22 6.16
CA ASN A 39 -15.84 -1.35 4.72
C ASN A 39 -14.71 -2.30 4.29
N SER A 40 -14.99 -3.61 4.27
CA SER A 40 -14.03 -4.67 3.91
C SER A 40 -13.45 -4.52 2.49
N ALA A 41 -14.13 -3.80 1.60
CA ALA A 41 -13.64 -3.49 0.25
C ALA A 41 -12.33 -2.66 0.29
N ASN A 42 -12.13 -1.86 1.33
CA ASN A 42 -10.90 -1.07 1.48
C ASN A 42 -9.66 -1.94 1.67
N ILE A 43 -9.79 -3.14 2.25
CA ILE A 43 -8.67 -4.10 2.37
C ILE A 43 -8.17 -4.49 0.97
N GLY A 44 -9.09 -4.73 0.03
CA GLY A 44 -8.76 -5.08 -1.35
C GLY A 44 -8.07 -3.94 -2.10
N LEU A 45 -8.51 -2.70 -1.88
CA LEU A 45 -7.90 -1.50 -2.47
C LEU A 45 -6.49 -1.26 -1.91
N LEU A 46 -6.31 -1.33 -0.58
CA LEU A 46 -5.02 -1.16 0.08
C LEU A 46 -4.00 -2.23 -0.36
N ARG A 47 -4.42 -3.49 -0.55
CA ARG A 47 -3.56 -4.54 -1.11
C ARG A 47 -3.10 -4.23 -2.53
N LYS A 48 -3.99 -3.71 -3.39
CA LYS A 48 -3.63 -3.30 -4.76
C LYS A 48 -2.66 -2.13 -4.75
N ASP A 49 -2.78 -1.22 -3.80
CA ASP A 49 -1.88 -0.08 -3.67
C ASP A 49 -0.48 -0.50 -3.20
N ILE A 50 -0.37 -1.39 -2.20
CA ILE A 50 0.92 -1.99 -1.81
C ILE A 50 1.60 -2.67 -3.00
N ALA A 51 0.87 -3.48 -3.77
CA ALA A 51 1.44 -4.17 -4.92
C ALA A 51 1.99 -3.20 -5.99
N ARG A 52 1.32 -2.07 -6.22
CA ARG A 52 1.80 -1.03 -7.13
C ARG A 52 3.08 -0.35 -6.61
N LEU A 53 3.13 -0.04 -5.31
CA LEU A 53 4.30 0.56 -4.66
C LEU A 53 5.53 -0.38 -4.77
N GLU A 54 5.36 -1.67 -4.48
CA GLU A 54 6.43 -2.67 -4.60
C GLU A 54 6.88 -2.90 -6.06
N THR A 55 5.95 -2.80 -7.01
CA THR A 55 6.28 -2.93 -8.44
C THR A 55 7.16 -1.77 -8.91
N GLU A 56 6.86 -0.52 -8.52
CA GLU A 56 7.68 0.64 -8.85
C GLU A 56 9.07 0.57 -8.20
N LYS A 57 9.17 0.12 -6.94
CA LYS A 57 10.46 -0.15 -6.30
C LYS A 57 11.29 -1.18 -7.07
N THR A 58 10.64 -2.24 -7.57
CA THR A 58 11.30 -3.27 -8.39
C THR A 58 11.72 -2.72 -9.75
N ALA A 59 10.90 -1.87 -10.38
CA ALA A 59 11.22 -1.23 -11.64
C ALA A 59 12.43 -0.30 -11.52
N ARG A 60 12.50 0.53 -10.47
CA ARG A 60 13.67 1.38 -10.16
C ARG A 60 14.94 0.55 -9.96
N ARG A 61 14.86 -0.54 -9.20
CA ARG A 61 15.99 -1.46 -8.99
C ARG A 61 16.47 -2.12 -10.29
N LYS A 62 15.55 -2.46 -11.21
CA LYS A 62 15.89 -3.03 -12.52
C LYS A 62 16.50 -1.99 -13.46
N ALA A 63 16.05 -0.73 -13.41
CA ALA A 63 16.61 0.35 -14.22
C ALA A 63 18.01 0.79 -13.76
N ALA A 64 18.33 0.60 -12.47
CA ALA A 64 19.65 0.87 -11.92
C ALA A 64 20.69 -0.24 -12.18
N LYS A 65 20.30 -1.34 -12.84
CA LYS A 65 21.16 -2.48 -13.17
C LYS A 65 21.45 -2.51 -14.67
#